data_AF-A0A3D3NDA7-F1
#
_entry.id   AF-A0A3D3NDA7-F1
#
_cell.length_a   1.000
_cell.length_b   1.000
_cell.length_c   1.000
_cell.angle_alpha   90.00
_cell.angle_beta   90.00
_cell.angle_gamma   90.00
#
_symmetry.space_group_name_H-M   'P 1'
#
loop_
_entity.id
_entity.type
_entity.pdbx_description
1 polymer ?
#
loop_
_entity_poly.entity_id
_entity_poly.type
_entity_poly.pdbx_seq_one_letter_code
_entity_poly.pdbx_strand_id
1 'polypeptide(L)'
;MSLFRSRTKIALDVMALAVSAGASAAPMSVSSMAGGYTLWIEGVGGQLSPTFQSGPNTTGVQGALQGDAAAPGSNVELGKFGNVTLANPTGTATIMSGTVAGKSIELSSLVYGDWDADGRALARSYIQGAAVQNNVVGAPLSSAQLDAAVLAFFAPTLSLGGMAPWQLVSDPNISYVNIDGHQVSIGLAGFIDATDVLKNLFPGQAANVPSGSQVSEVVKVSLGGLPAQYLYSFDATASGVFAPPQQCPPGRVCPPSYTGNYEVNIPEPESLALLGLGLVGVFLGRRRRA
;
A
#
# COMPACT_ATOMS: atom_id res chain seq x y z
N MET A 1 15.50 4.77 -54.42
CA MET A 1 14.72 5.37 -53.32
C MET A 1 14.51 4.31 -52.25
N SER A 2 15.20 4.44 -51.12
CA SER A 2 15.17 3.46 -50.02
C SER A 2 14.92 4.20 -48.71
N LEU A 3 13.99 3.68 -47.94
CA LEU A 3 13.32 4.28 -46.80
C LEU A 3 14.24 4.40 -45.57
N PHE A 4 14.35 5.61 -45.03
CA PHE A 4 14.87 5.85 -43.69
C PHE A 4 13.91 5.27 -42.65
N ARG A 5 14.33 4.22 -41.92
CA ARG A 5 13.69 3.76 -40.67
C ARG A 5 14.51 4.23 -39.47
N SER A 6 14.15 5.38 -38.90
CA SER A 6 14.66 5.82 -37.59
C SER A 6 13.92 5.05 -36.49
N ARG A 7 14.64 4.21 -35.73
CA ARG A 7 14.16 3.62 -34.48
C ARG A 7 14.58 4.52 -33.33
N THR A 8 13.68 5.38 -32.86
CA THR A 8 13.90 6.16 -31.66
C THR A 8 13.41 5.35 -30.45
N LYS A 9 14.36 4.77 -29.70
CA LYS A 9 14.09 4.23 -28.35
C LYS A 9 14.03 5.43 -27.40
N ILE A 10 12.88 5.70 -26.82
CA ILE A 10 12.74 6.67 -25.73
C ILE A 10 12.96 5.89 -24.44
N ALA A 11 14.17 5.97 -23.89
CA ALA A 11 14.42 5.62 -22.50
C ALA A 11 13.91 6.79 -21.65
N LEU A 12 12.94 6.51 -20.78
CA LEU A 12 12.41 7.48 -19.82
C LEU A 12 13.10 7.20 -18.49
N ASP A 13 14.31 7.73 -18.32
CA ASP A 13 14.98 7.75 -17.01
C ASP A 13 14.42 8.92 -16.21
N VAL A 14 13.67 8.61 -15.16
CA VAL A 14 13.28 9.60 -14.14
C VAL A 14 14.24 9.44 -12.97
N MET A 15 15.36 10.16 -13.02
CA MET A 15 16.15 10.49 -11.84
C MET A 15 16.00 11.97 -11.56
N ALA A 16 15.17 12.30 -10.58
CA ALA A 16 15.17 13.61 -9.94
C ALA A 16 15.20 13.37 -8.42
N LEU A 17 16.39 13.16 -7.88
CA LEU A 17 16.67 13.41 -6.46
C LEU A 17 16.70 14.92 -6.26
N ALA A 18 15.57 15.49 -5.84
CA ALA A 18 15.55 16.76 -5.16
C ALA A 18 15.60 16.47 -3.67
N VAL A 19 16.80 16.52 -3.08
CA VAL A 19 16.95 16.58 -1.62
C VAL A 19 16.68 18.02 -1.22
N SER A 20 15.43 18.36 -0.92
CA SER A 20 15.10 19.57 -0.18
C SER A 20 15.25 19.27 1.31
N ALA A 21 16.40 19.66 1.88
CA ALA A 21 16.54 19.74 3.32
C ALA A 21 15.68 20.91 3.84
N GLY A 22 14.70 20.61 4.70
CA GLY A 22 14.24 21.58 5.71
C GLY A 22 12.76 21.98 5.77
N ALA A 23 11.83 21.34 5.06
CA ALA A 23 10.42 21.45 5.43
C ALA A 23 10.10 20.33 6.43
N SER A 24 9.70 20.70 7.66
CA SER A 24 9.05 19.75 8.56
C SER A 24 7.83 19.22 7.84
N ALA A 25 7.79 17.92 7.56
CA ALA A 25 6.67 17.33 6.86
C ALA A 25 5.39 17.61 7.66
N ALA A 26 4.38 18.18 7.01
CA ALA A 26 3.14 18.53 7.68
C ALA A 26 2.19 17.33 7.63
N PRO A 27 1.56 16.93 8.76
CA PRO A 27 0.61 15.83 8.74
C PRO A 27 -0.69 16.22 8.03
N MET A 28 -1.40 15.24 7.48
CA MET A 28 -2.76 15.44 6.98
C MET A 28 -3.68 15.90 8.11
N SER A 29 -4.72 16.65 7.77
CA SER A 29 -5.85 16.95 8.65
C SER A 29 -7.00 16.00 8.37
N VAL A 30 -7.41 15.18 9.34
CA VAL A 30 -8.52 14.22 9.18
C VAL A 30 -9.87 14.91 9.36
N SER A 31 -10.78 14.73 8.41
CA SER A 31 -12.12 15.33 8.44
C SER A 31 -13.23 14.30 8.73
N SER A 32 -13.08 13.04 8.31
CA SER A 32 -14.08 12.01 8.57
C SER A 32 -13.54 10.59 8.45
N MET A 33 -14.30 9.66 9.03
CA MET A 33 -14.15 8.21 8.86
C MET A 33 -15.49 7.63 8.42
N ALA A 34 -15.48 6.76 7.42
CA ALA A 34 -16.62 5.95 7.01
C ALA A 34 -16.26 4.46 7.13
N GLY A 35 -17.14 3.66 7.76
CA GLY A 35 -16.86 2.27 8.09
C GLY A 35 -16.22 2.09 9.47
N GLY A 36 -16.00 0.83 9.86
CA GLY A 36 -15.31 0.47 11.10
C GLY A 36 -13.79 0.50 10.93
N TYR A 37 -13.07 0.91 11.97
CA TYR A 37 -11.60 1.00 11.98
C TYR A 37 -11.05 0.65 13.36
N THR A 38 -9.76 0.31 13.43
CA THR A 38 -9.07 0.08 14.70
C THR A 38 -8.01 1.16 14.89
N LEU A 39 -7.97 1.77 16.07
CA LEU A 39 -6.84 2.58 16.49
C LEU A 39 -5.83 1.69 17.21
N TRP A 40 -4.60 1.66 16.72
CA TRP A 40 -3.48 0.97 17.35
C TRP A 40 -2.58 2.01 18.00
N ILE A 41 -2.75 2.20 19.31
CA ILE A 41 -2.04 3.25 20.04
C ILE A 41 -0.78 2.69 20.68
N GLU A 42 0.35 3.32 20.40
CA GLU A 42 1.64 2.99 20.98
C GLU A 42 1.66 3.24 22.49
N GLY A 43 2.05 2.21 23.24
CA GLY A 43 2.31 2.25 24.66
C GLY A 43 3.80 2.13 24.98
N VAL A 44 4.11 1.86 26.24
CA VAL A 44 5.50 1.73 26.72
C VAL A 44 6.24 0.63 25.96
N GLY A 45 7.44 0.96 25.46
CA GLY A 45 8.32 0.00 24.80
C GLY A 45 7.89 -0.38 23.38
N GLY A 46 7.02 0.39 22.73
CA GLY A 46 6.57 0.17 21.34
C GLY A 46 5.40 -0.81 21.21
N GLN A 47 4.83 -1.29 22.32
CA GLN A 47 3.69 -2.21 22.25
C GLN A 47 2.40 -1.46 21.89
N LEU A 48 1.71 -1.89 20.84
CA LEU A 48 0.47 -1.29 20.37
C LEU A 48 -0.75 -1.83 21.13
N SER A 49 -1.72 -0.97 21.40
CA SER A 49 -3.01 -1.33 22.02
C SER A 49 -4.15 -1.09 21.03
N PRO A 50 -4.85 -2.15 20.56
CA PRO A 50 -5.96 -2.00 19.64
C PRO A 50 -7.23 -1.53 20.34
N THR A 51 -7.89 -0.54 19.75
CA THR A 51 -9.26 -0.14 20.14
C THR A 51 -10.12 -0.01 18.89
N PHE A 52 -11.10 -0.91 18.74
CA PHE A 52 -12.08 -0.82 17.66
C PHE A 52 -12.96 0.43 17.82
N GLN A 53 -13.26 1.09 16.71
CA GLN A 53 -14.08 2.28 16.64
C GLN A 53 -15.22 2.07 15.64
N SER A 54 -16.41 2.52 16.04
CA SER A 54 -17.57 2.65 15.15
C SER A 54 -18.17 4.03 15.36
N GLY A 55 -17.91 4.95 14.43
CA GLY A 55 -18.37 6.34 14.52
C GLY A 55 -17.24 7.37 14.42
N PRO A 56 -17.58 8.67 14.47
CA PRO A 56 -16.61 9.75 14.27
C PRO A 56 -15.70 9.90 15.49
N ASN A 57 -14.40 9.59 15.32
CA ASN A 57 -13.34 9.87 16.28
C ASN A 57 -12.13 10.48 15.56
N THR A 58 -12.35 11.60 14.87
CA THR A 58 -11.29 12.25 14.08
C THR A 58 -10.13 12.73 14.94
N THR A 59 -10.35 13.10 16.20
CA THR A 59 -9.28 13.45 17.14
C THR A 59 -8.38 12.26 17.46
N GLY A 60 -8.95 11.08 17.73
CA GLY A 60 -8.19 9.86 17.98
C GLY A 60 -7.43 9.41 16.73
N VAL A 61 -8.06 9.48 15.56
CA VAL A 61 -7.42 9.19 14.26
C VAL A 61 -6.26 10.17 14.03
N GLN A 62 -6.48 11.47 14.19
CA GLN A 62 -5.43 12.49 14.05
C GLN A 62 -4.27 12.28 15.03
N GLY A 63 -4.56 11.84 16.25
CA GLY A 63 -3.54 11.51 17.26
C GLY A 63 -2.73 10.27 16.90
N ALA A 64 -3.34 9.29 16.23
CA ALA A 64 -2.65 8.09 15.76
C ALA A 64 -1.73 8.35 14.56
N LEU A 65 -1.98 9.40 13.76
CA LEU A 65 -1.24 9.72 12.54
C LEU A 65 -0.04 10.68 12.73
N GLN A 66 0.50 10.77 13.94
CA GLN A 66 1.55 11.75 14.29
C GLN A 66 2.98 11.25 14.01
N GLY A 67 3.13 10.03 13.48
CA GLY A 67 4.43 9.46 13.18
C GLY A 67 5.11 10.02 11.93
N ASP A 68 6.27 9.48 11.64
CA ASP A 68 7.03 9.72 10.40
C ASP A 68 7.84 8.48 10.00
N ALA A 69 8.66 8.61 8.94
CA ALA A 69 9.46 7.51 8.41
C ALA A 69 10.47 6.92 9.40
N ALA A 70 10.94 7.71 10.36
CA ALA A 70 11.92 7.30 11.36
C ALA A 70 11.24 6.75 12.62
N ALA A 71 10.06 7.26 12.96
CA ALA A 71 9.27 6.86 14.12
C ALA A 71 7.77 6.83 13.75
N PRO A 72 7.29 5.76 13.09
CA PRO A 72 5.89 5.67 12.64
C PRO A 72 4.90 5.57 13.80
N GLY A 73 5.27 4.93 14.91
CA GLY A 73 4.49 4.90 16.14
C GLY A 73 3.09 4.26 16.00
N SER A 74 2.07 4.99 16.44
CA SER A 74 0.67 4.56 16.39
C SER A 74 0.16 4.45 14.95
N ASN A 75 -0.96 3.76 14.74
CA ASN A 75 -1.57 3.67 13.41
C ASN A 75 -3.09 3.49 13.45
N VAL A 76 -3.70 3.60 12.26
CA VAL A 76 -5.12 3.44 12.00
C VAL A 76 -5.32 2.31 10.99
N GLU A 77 -5.90 1.20 11.43
CA GLU A 77 -6.28 0.06 10.58
C GLU A 77 -7.60 0.39 9.86
N LEU A 78 -7.55 0.55 8.54
CA LEU A 78 -8.72 0.83 7.72
C LEU A 78 -9.47 -0.47 7.42
N GLY A 79 -10.37 -0.88 8.32
CA GLY A 79 -11.13 -2.13 8.16
C GLY A 79 -10.24 -3.36 8.32
N LYS A 80 -10.85 -4.54 8.43
CA LYS A 80 -10.10 -5.79 8.67
C LYS A 80 -10.48 -6.86 7.68
N PHE A 81 -9.49 -7.50 7.06
CA PHE A 81 -9.67 -8.62 6.14
C PHE A 81 -10.63 -8.34 4.97
N GLY A 82 -10.52 -7.14 4.38
CA GLY A 82 -11.43 -6.62 3.35
C GLY A 82 -12.85 -6.31 3.85
N ASN A 83 -13.07 -6.26 5.17
CA ASN A 83 -14.38 -6.11 5.81
C ASN A 83 -15.43 -7.12 5.31
N VAL A 84 -14.98 -8.34 5.00
CA VAL A 84 -15.85 -9.42 4.54
C VAL A 84 -16.71 -9.93 5.70
N THR A 85 -17.99 -10.12 5.45
CA THR A 85 -18.93 -10.76 6.39
C THR A 85 -19.76 -11.82 5.67
N LEU A 86 -20.45 -12.68 6.42
CA LEU A 86 -21.38 -13.65 5.82
C LEU A 86 -22.47 -12.98 4.96
N ALA A 87 -22.93 -11.79 5.35
CA ALA A 87 -23.93 -11.03 4.62
C ALA A 87 -23.36 -10.20 3.46
N ASN A 88 -22.05 -9.91 3.49
CA ASN A 88 -21.34 -9.18 2.45
C ASN A 88 -19.99 -9.87 2.14
N PRO A 89 -20.00 -10.89 1.26
CA PRO A 89 -18.81 -11.67 0.94
C PRO A 89 -17.76 -10.88 0.13
N THR A 90 -18.16 -9.76 -0.47
CA THR A 90 -17.27 -8.89 -1.26
C THR A 90 -16.64 -7.76 -0.45
N GLY A 91 -17.13 -7.51 0.76
CA GLY A 91 -16.60 -6.48 1.65
C GLY A 91 -17.15 -5.07 1.43
N THR A 92 -16.86 -4.17 2.37
CA THR A 92 -17.15 -2.74 2.28
C THR A 92 -15.92 -1.96 2.71
N ALA A 93 -15.46 -1.01 1.89
CA ALA A 93 -14.26 -0.26 2.20
C ALA A 93 -14.45 0.63 3.44
N THR A 94 -13.43 0.69 4.29
CA THR A 94 -13.30 1.75 5.30
C THR A 94 -12.54 2.91 4.67
N ILE A 95 -13.04 4.12 4.80
CA ILE A 95 -12.50 5.33 4.16
C ILE A 95 -12.14 6.35 5.24
N MET A 96 -10.91 6.85 5.18
CA MET A 96 -10.44 8.02 5.91
C MET A 96 -10.35 9.19 4.95
N SER A 97 -11.06 10.28 5.25
CA SER A 97 -11.01 11.51 4.45
C SER A 97 -10.35 12.64 5.22
N GLY A 98 -9.67 13.53 4.49
CA GLY A 98 -8.98 14.66 5.07
C GLY A 98 -8.46 15.64 4.04
N THR A 99 -7.52 16.47 4.46
CA THR A 99 -6.76 17.36 3.60
C THR A 99 -5.26 17.29 3.87
N VAL A 100 -4.47 17.45 2.81
CA VAL A 100 -3.00 17.57 2.87
C VAL A 100 -2.59 18.72 1.96
N ALA A 101 -1.83 19.69 2.49
CA ALA A 101 -1.52 20.96 1.81
C ALA A 101 -2.75 21.65 1.17
N GLY A 102 -3.90 21.60 1.85
CA GLY A 102 -5.16 22.19 1.37
C GLY A 102 -5.89 21.41 0.26
N LYS A 103 -5.35 20.28 -0.21
CA LYS A 103 -5.99 19.40 -1.19
C LYS A 103 -6.72 18.28 -0.47
N SER A 104 -7.88 17.85 -0.99
CA SER A 104 -8.58 16.70 -0.44
C SER A 104 -7.75 15.43 -0.63
N ILE A 105 -7.75 14.57 0.39
CA ILE A 105 -7.17 13.22 0.30
C ILE A 105 -8.15 12.22 0.91
N GLU A 106 -8.31 11.08 0.26
CA GLU A 106 -9.04 9.93 0.77
C GLU A 106 -8.11 8.72 0.73
N LEU A 107 -7.98 8.03 1.87
CA LEU A 107 -7.31 6.74 1.98
C LEU A 107 -8.37 5.70 2.30
N SER A 108 -8.30 4.56 1.63
CA SER A 108 -9.30 3.51 1.82
C SER A 108 -8.69 2.12 1.81
N SER A 109 -9.34 1.25 2.58
CA SER A 109 -9.16 -0.20 2.50
C SER A 109 -9.62 -0.72 1.14
N LEU A 110 -9.14 -1.90 0.76
CA LEU A 110 -9.58 -2.56 -0.45
C LEU A 110 -10.71 -3.53 -0.15
N VAL A 111 -11.50 -3.80 -1.18
CA VAL A 111 -12.52 -4.84 -1.19
C VAL A 111 -12.27 -5.80 -2.36
N TYR A 112 -13.02 -6.90 -2.41
CA TYR A 112 -12.86 -7.92 -3.47
C TYR A 112 -12.87 -7.31 -4.88
N GLY A 113 -13.77 -6.34 -5.11
CA GLY A 113 -13.93 -5.69 -6.41
C GLY A 113 -12.69 -4.92 -6.88
N ASP A 114 -11.90 -4.34 -5.98
CA ASP A 114 -10.66 -3.64 -6.36
C ASP A 114 -9.62 -4.61 -6.93
N TRP A 115 -9.57 -5.83 -6.38
CA TRP A 115 -8.66 -6.87 -6.81
C TRP A 115 -9.11 -7.61 -8.07
N ASP A 116 -10.41 -7.81 -8.25
CA ASP A 116 -10.98 -8.57 -9.38
C ASP A 116 -11.24 -7.70 -10.63
N ALA A 117 -11.23 -6.38 -10.49
CA ALA A 117 -11.42 -5.42 -11.58
C ALA A 117 -10.38 -5.52 -12.71
N ASP A 118 -10.77 -5.08 -13.90
CA ASP A 118 -9.92 -4.93 -15.09
C ASP A 118 -9.10 -6.19 -15.44
N GLY A 119 -9.74 -7.36 -15.30
CA GLY A 119 -9.07 -8.63 -15.52
C GLY A 119 -7.98 -8.88 -14.47
N ARG A 120 -8.23 -8.51 -13.21
CA ARG A 120 -7.33 -8.70 -12.07
C ARG A 120 -6.00 -7.96 -12.21
N ALA A 121 -6.02 -6.77 -12.82
CA ALA A 121 -4.81 -6.02 -13.12
C ALA A 121 -4.01 -5.69 -11.85
N LEU A 122 -4.69 -5.25 -10.78
CA LEU A 122 -4.05 -4.97 -9.50
C LEU A 122 -3.44 -6.23 -8.88
N ALA A 123 -4.22 -7.31 -8.76
CA ALA A 123 -3.74 -8.58 -8.20
C ALA A 123 -2.51 -9.10 -8.96
N ARG A 124 -2.56 -9.08 -10.30
CA ARG A 124 -1.43 -9.49 -11.15
C ARG A 124 -0.20 -8.63 -10.91
N SER A 125 -0.35 -7.30 -10.87
CA SER A 125 0.77 -6.38 -10.65
C SER A 125 1.40 -6.59 -9.27
N TYR A 126 0.57 -6.68 -8.23
CA TYR A 126 1.01 -6.87 -6.85
C TYR A 126 1.74 -8.22 -6.67
N ILE A 127 1.16 -9.31 -7.15
CA ILE A 127 1.74 -10.66 -7.05
C ILE A 127 3.06 -10.74 -7.82
N GLN A 128 3.11 -10.18 -9.03
CA GLN A 128 4.32 -10.14 -9.85
C GLN A 128 5.42 -9.31 -9.17
N GLY A 129 5.07 -8.14 -8.63
CA GLY A 129 5.98 -7.26 -7.91
C GLY A 129 6.55 -7.93 -6.67
N ALA A 130 5.69 -8.53 -5.83
CA ALA A 130 6.10 -9.25 -4.63
C ALA A 130 7.05 -10.41 -4.96
N ALA A 131 6.77 -11.19 -6.01
CA ALA A 131 7.61 -12.31 -6.42
C ALA A 131 9.00 -11.86 -6.91
N VAL A 132 9.06 -10.77 -7.68
CA VAL A 132 10.33 -10.22 -8.21
C VAL A 132 11.15 -9.60 -7.09
N GLN A 133 10.55 -8.71 -6.29
CA GLN A 133 11.28 -7.94 -5.28
C GLN A 133 11.79 -8.84 -4.15
N ASN A 134 11.05 -9.90 -3.82
CA ASN A 134 11.47 -10.90 -2.84
C ASN A 134 12.26 -12.06 -3.45
N ASN A 135 12.62 -11.99 -4.73
CA ASN A 135 13.41 -13.00 -5.43
C ASN A 135 12.86 -14.44 -5.29
N VAL A 136 11.53 -14.61 -5.28
CA VAL A 136 10.86 -15.89 -4.95
C VAL A 136 11.25 -17.01 -5.91
N VAL A 137 11.50 -16.71 -7.19
CA VAL A 137 11.90 -17.72 -8.19
C VAL A 137 13.16 -17.33 -8.98
N GLY A 138 13.92 -16.32 -8.55
CA GLY A 138 15.10 -15.85 -9.29
C GLY A 138 14.80 -15.01 -10.54
N ALA A 139 13.53 -14.83 -10.90
CA ALA A 139 13.08 -14.20 -12.13
C ALA A 139 11.61 -13.74 -12.00
N PRO A 140 11.10 -12.94 -12.95
CA PRO A 140 9.66 -12.74 -13.08
C PRO A 140 8.93 -14.08 -13.26
N LEU A 141 7.80 -14.24 -12.57
CA LEU A 141 6.88 -15.36 -12.80
C LEU A 141 6.52 -15.47 -14.29
N SER A 142 6.55 -16.69 -14.82
CA SER A 142 5.95 -16.98 -16.13
C SER A 142 4.44 -16.77 -16.09
N SER A 143 3.80 -16.59 -17.26
CA SER A 143 2.34 -16.39 -17.33
C SER A 143 1.55 -17.50 -16.62
N ALA A 144 1.95 -18.77 -16.77
CA ALA A 144 1.30 -19.89 -16.10
C ALA A 144 1.47 -19.85 -14.58
N GLN A 145 2.65 -19.45 -14.07
CA GLN A 145 2.88 -19.29 -12.64
C GLN A 145 2.09 -18.11 -12.08
N LEU A 146 2.04 -16.99 -12.81
CA LEU A 146 1.27 -15.82 -12.41
C LEU A 146 -0.24 -16.14 -12.37
N ASP A 147 -0.78 -16.83 -13.37
CA ASP A 147 -2.20 -17.21 -13.38
C ASP A 147 -2.55 -18.17 -12.22
N ALA A 148 -1.67 -19.12 -11.91
CA ALA A 148 -1.85 -20.00 -10.76
C ALA A 148 -1.78 -19.24 -9.42
N ALA A 149 -0.85 -18.30 -9.29
CA ALA A 149 -0.72 -17.46 -8.10
C ALA A 149 -1.93 -16.54 -7.94
N VAL A 150 -2.42 -15.93 -9.02
CA VAL A 150 -3.66 -15.13 -9.02
C VAL A 150 -4.86 -15.99 -8.63
N LEU A 151 -4.97 -17.22 -9.12
CA LEU A 151 -6.05 -18.11 -8.69
C LEU A 151 -5.98 -18.41 -7.18
N ALA A 152 -4.78 -18.70 -6.66
CA ALA A 152 -4.56 -18.94 -5.24
C ALA A 152 -4.84 -17.70 -4.37
N PHE A 153 -4.55 -16.51 -4.88
CA PHE A 153 -4.79 -15.24 -4.19
C PHE A 153 -6.25 -15.00 -3.83
N PHE A 154 -7.18 -15.50 -4.66
CA PHE A 154 -8.62 -15.43 -4.42
C PHE A 154 -9.20 -16.66 -3.71
N ALA A 155 -8.42 -17.72 -3.49
CA ALA A 155 -8.89 -18.97 -2.94
C ALA A 155 -8.77 -18.98 -1.40
N PRO A 156 -9.87 -19.19 -0.66
CA PRO A 156 -9.81 -19.41 0.78
C PRO A 156 -8.94 -20.62 1.15
N THR A 157 -8.14 -20.51 2.21
CA THR A 157 -7.28 -21.60 2.68
C THR A 157 -7.44 -21.84 4.17
N LEU A 158 -7.31 -23.10 4.59
CA LEU A 158 -7.37 -23.47 6.01
C LEU A 158 -6.22 -22.88 6.82
N SER A 159 -5.03 -22.72 6.21
CA SER A 159 -3.86 -22.11 6.86
C SER A 159 -4.09 -20.64 7.23
N LEU A 160 -5.02 -19.97 6.54
CA LEU A 160 -5.45 -18.61 6.81
C LEU A 160 -6.81 -18.57 7.55
N GLY A 161 -7.21 -19.65 8.22
CA GLY A 161 -8.47 -19.68 8.97
C GLY A 161 -9.72 -19.62 8.08
N GLY A 162 -9.62 -20.06 6.82
CA GLY A 162 -10.70 -19.98 5.84
C GLY A 162 -10.77 -18.64 5.10
N MET A 163 -9.77 -17.77 5.25
CA MET A 163 -9.63 -16.55 4.45
C MET A 163 -8.84 -16.80 3.17
N ALA A 164 -9.09 -15.96 2.18
CA ALA A 164 -8.28 -15.86 0.96
C ALA A 164 -7.15 -14.84 1.15
N PRO A 165 -5.98 -15.02 0.52
CA PRO A 165 -4.84 -14.13 0.69
C PRO A 165 -5.13 -12.64 0.40
N TRP A 166 -5.98 -12.32 -0.57
CA TRP A 166 -6.35 -10.92 -0.87
C TRP A 166 -6.92 -10.18 0.35
N GLN A 167 -7.61 -10.90 1.25
CA GLN A 167 -8.22 -10.30 2.43
C GLN A 167 -7.15 -9.73 3.37
N LEU A 168 -6.01 -10.42 3.52
CA LEU A 168 -4.92 -10.06 4.43
C LEU A 168 -4.10 -8.84 4.00
N VAL A 169 -4.25 -8.43 2.74
CA VAL A 169 -3.49 -7.30 2.17
C VAL A 169 -4.41 -6.13 1.80
N SER A 170 -5.67 -6.19 2.25
CA SER A 170 -6.73 -5.22 1.93
C SER A 170 -7.05 -4.25 3.06
N ASP A 171 -6.42 -4.42 4.22
CA ASP A 171 -6.67 -3.74 5.49
C ASP A 171 -5.49 -2.86 5.90
N PRO A 172 -5.17 -1.79 5.14
CA PRO A 172 -3.96 -1.01 5.36
C PRO A 172 -3.96 -0.36 6.74
N ASN A 173 -2.83 -0.48 7.42
CA ASN A 173 -2.56 0.15 8.70
C ASN A 173 -1.77 1.46 8.49
N ILE A 174 -2.44 2.61 8.55
CA ILE A 174 -1.84 3.92 8.24
C ILE A 174 -1.21 4.53 9.49
N SER A 175 0.12 4.68 9.50
CA SER A 175 0.87 5.27 10.63
C SER A 175 1.03 6.78 10.53
N TYR A 176 1.18 7.29 9.30
CA TYR A 176 1.30 8.71 9.05
C TYR A 176 0.91 9.03 7.60
N VAL A 177 0.50 10.27 7.38
CA VAL A 177 0.32 10.86 6.06
C VAL A 177 0.90 12.26 6.13
N ASN A 178 2.07 12.44 5.54
CA ASN A 178 2.89 13.63 5.69
C ASN A 178 3.13 14.26 4.32
N ILE A 179 3.32 15.57 4.28
CA ILE A 179 3.76 16.28 3.07
C ILE A 179 5.02 17.09 3.32
N ASP A 180 6.06 16.82 2.55
CA ASP A 180 7.27 17.63 2.49
C ASP A 180 7.37 18.28 1.11
N GLY A 181 6.95 19.54 1.02
CA GLY A 181 7.06 20.41 -0.16
C GLY A 181 6.28 19.95 -1.39
N HIS A 182 6.67 18.83 -1.98
CA HIS A 182 6.21 18.30 -3.27
C HIS A 182 5.88 16.81 -3.26
N GLN A 183 5.88 16.15 -2.10
CA GLN A 183 5.60 14.72 -2.00
C GLN A 183 4.71 14.44 -0.80
N VAL A 184 3.65 13.66 -1.03
CA VAL A 184 2.85 13.07 0.04
C VAL A 184 3.45 11.70 0.34
N SER A 185 3.86 11.49 1.58
CA SER A 185 4.40 10.23 2.10
C SER A 185 3.37 9.59 3.02
N ILE A 186 3.11 8.30 2.81
CA ILE A 186 2.16 7.52 3.60
C ILE A 186 2.92 6.33 4.19
N GLY A 187 2.92 6.22 5.51
CA GLY A 187 3.48 5.06 6.22
C GLY A 187 2.44 3.96 6.36
N LEU A 188 2.73 2.78 5.82
CA LEU A 188 1.94 1.57 6.02
C LEU A 188 2.66 0.67 7.03
N ALA A 189 2.03 0.43 8.17
CA ALA A 189 2.54 -0.55 9.13
C ALA A 189 2.29 -1.98 8.61
N GLY A 190 3.25 -2.87 8.85
CA GLY A 190 3.16 -4.25 8.40
C GLY A 190 4.19 -5.14 9.08
N PHE A 191 4.58 -6.23 8.43
CA PHE A 191 5.62 -7.13 8.95
C PHE A 191 6.98 -6.75 8.39
N ILE A 192 8.01 -6.62 9.23
CA ILE A 192 9.38 -6.50 8.71
C ILE A 192 9.86 -7.81 8.05
N ASP A 193 9.36 -8.94 8.54
CA ASP A 193 9.50 -10.26 7.95
C ASP A 193 8.10 -10.83 7.67
N ALA A 194 7.67 -10.71 6.42
CA ALA A 194 6.41 -11.19 5.89
C ALA A 194 6.54 -12.56 5.19
N THR A 195 7.61 -13.32 5.45
CA THR A 195 7.87 -14.62 4.80
C THR A 195 6.66 -15.54 4.82
N ASP A 196 5.99 -15.68 5.97
CA ASP A 196 4.84 -16.56 6.09
C ASP A 196 3.60 -16.03 5.37
N VAL A 197 3.44 -14.70 5.23
CA VAL A 197 2.40 -14.10 4.39
C VAL A 197 2.67 -14.45 2.92
N LEU A 198 3.90 -14.24 2.44
CA LEU A 198 4.28 -14.57 1.07
C LEU A 198 4.14 -16.07 0.77
N LYS A 199 4.50 -16.98 1.69
CA LYS A 199 4.29 -18.42 1.48
C LYS A 199 2.82 -18.77 1.22
N ASN A 200 1.89 -18.06 1.87
CA ASN A 200 0.46 -18.25 1.64
C ASN A 200 -0.02 -17.57 0.34
N LEU A 201 0.61 -16.47 -0.10
CA LEU A 201 0.37 -15.86 -1.42
C LEU A 201 0.86 -16.77 -2.55
N PHE A 202 1.93 -17.52 -2.32
CA PHE A 202 2.58 -18.37 -3.31
C PHE A 202 2.67 -19.84 -2.83
N PRO A 203 1.55 -20.55 -2.61
CA PRO A 203 1.59 -21.87 -1.99
C PRO A 203 2.41 -22.89 -2.80
N GLY A 204 2.38 -22.79 -4.13
CA GLY A 204 3.20 -23.62 -5.02
C GLY A 204 4.69 -23.26 -5.08
N GLN A 205 5.09 -22.14 -4.49
CA GLN A 205 6.47 -21.66 -4.39
C GLN A 205 6.89 -21.40 -2.93
N ALA A 206 6.12 -21.88 -1.95
CA ALA A 206 6.34 -21.57 -0.53
C ALA A 206 7.75 -21.96 -0.04
N ALA A 207 8.33 -23.04 -0.59
CA ALA A 207 9.69 -23.46 -0.29
C ALA A 207 10.78 -22.51 -0.85
N ASN A 208 10.43 -21.69 -1.83
CA ASN A 208 11.34 -20.78 -2.52
C ASN A 208 11.24 -19.33 -2.00
N VAL A 209 10.26 -19.02 -1.14
CA VAL A 209 10.14 -17.71 -0.49
C VAL A 209 11.30 -17.53 0.51
N PRO A 210 12.22 -16.57 0.28
CA PRO A 210 13.34 -16.35 1.20
C PRO A 210 12.89 -15.85 2.58
N SER A 211 13.66 -16.16 3.62
CA SER A 211 13.45 -15.57 4.95
C SER A 211 13.67 -14.07 4.90
N GLY A 212 12.91 -13.30 5.68
CA GLY A 212 12.97 -11.83 5.66
C GLY A 212 12.31 -11.21 4.43
N SER A 213 11.50 -11.97 3.68
CA SER A 213 10.72 -11.40 2.57
C SER A 213 9.75 -10.34 3.09
N GLN A 214 9.53 -9.28 2.33
CA GLN A 214 8.76 -8.11 2.71
C GLN A 214 7.59 -7.87 1.75
N VAL A 215 6.44 -7.55 2.33
CA VAL A 215 5.25 -7.16 1.58
C VAL A 215 4.35 -6.28 2.44
N SER A 216 3.97 -5.11 1.93
CA SER A 216 2.97 -4.26 2.57
C SER A 216 1.55 -4.70 2.21
N GLU A 217 0.60 -4.30 3.04
CA GLU A 217 -0.80 -4.16 2.63
C GLU A 217 -0.93 -3.08 1.54
N VAL A 218 -2.09 -3.01 0.89
CA VAL A 218 -2.36 -2.03 -0.15
C VAL A 218 -3.31 -0.97 0.38
N VAL A 219 -3.02 0.29 0.09
CA VAL A 219 -3.95 1.40 0.31
C VAL A 219 -4.44 1.97 -1.01
N LYS A 220 -5.74 2.25 -1.11
CA LYS A 220 -6.31 2.99 -2.23
C LYS A 220 -6.41 4.46 -1.87
N VAL A 221 -5.81 5.33 -2.68
CA VAL A 221 -5.67 6.76 -2.41
C VAL A 221 -6.24 7.61 -3.53
N SER A 222 -7.08 8.58 -3.19
CA SER A 222 -7.53 9.65 -4.08
C SER A 222 -6.99 10.98 -3.55
N LEU A 223 -6.26 11.75 -4.38
CA LEU A 223 -5.65 13.02 -3.99
C LEU A 223 -6.06 14.14 -4.96
N GLY A 224 -6.60 15.24 -4.42
CA GLY A 224 -6.92 16.44 -5.19
C GLY A 224 -7.92 16.22 -6.32
N GLY A 225 -8.81 15.23 -6.19
CA GLY A 225 -9.80 14.85 -7.22
C GLY A 225 -9.21 14.09 -8.43
N LEU A 226 -7.95 13.67 -8.36
CA LEU A 226 -7.36 12.76 -9.35
C LEU A 226 -7.94 11.34 -9.22
N PRO A 227 -7.86 10.52 -10.29
CA PRO A 227 -8.24 9.11 -10.21
C PRO A 227 -7.52 8.40 -9.07
N ALA A 228 -8.25 7.50 -8.39
CA ALA A 228 -7.68 6.72 -7.31
C ALA A 228 -6.51 5.86 -7.81
N GLN A 229 -5.49 5.72 -6.99
CA GLN A 229 -4.33 4.85 -7.21
C GLN A 229 -4.16 3.88 -6.05
N TYR A 230 -3.56 2.73 -6.33
CA TYR A 230 -3.21 1.74 -5.32
C TYR A 230 -1.72 1.85 -5.00
N LEU A 231 -1.40 2.01 -3.73
CA LEU A 231 -0.02 2.16 -3.26
C LEU A 231 0.33 1.01 -2.34
N TYR A 232 1.54 0.48 -2.52
CA TYR A 232 2.14 -0.59 -1.74
C TYR A 232 3.65 -0.57 -1.94
N SER A 233 4.38 -1.22 -1.03
CA SER A 233 5.83 -1.40 -1.10
C SER A 233 6.19 -2.82 -0.69
N PHE A 234 7.39 -3.23 -1.07
CA PHE A 234 8.01 -4.50 -0.67
C PHE A 234 9.39 -4.25 -0.02
N ASP A 235 9.61 -3.01 0.44
CA ASP A 235 10.80 -2.58 1.15
C ASP A 235 10.37 -1.83 2.41
N ALA A 236 10.74 -2.37 3.57
CA ALA A 236 10.37 -1.84 4.87
C ALA A 236 11.59 -1.53 5.73
N THR A 237 11.45 -0.48 6.52
CA THR A 237 12.31 -0.19 7.67
C THR A 237 11.68 -0.73 8.96
N ALA A 238 12.47 -0.91 10.01
CA ALA A 238 11.94 -1.31 11.30
C ALA A 238 11.08 -0.18 11.89
N SER A 239 9.86 -0.50 12.32
CA SER A 239 8.90 0.49 12.84
C SER A 239 9.15 0.87 14.30
N GLY A 240 9.85 0.01 15.06
CA GLY A 240 10.01 0.15 16.51
C GLY A 240 8.76 -0.20 17.32
N VAL A 241 7.64 -0.52 16.68
CA VAL A 241 6.38 -0.91 17.33
C VAL A 241 5.97 -2.33 16.99
N PHE A 242 5.10 -2.91 17.81
CA PHE A 242 4.57 -4.25 17.58
C PHE A 242 3.20 -4.43 18.24
N ALA A 243 2.34 -5.25 17.65
CA ALA A 243 1.15 -5.72 18.36
C ALA A 243 1.53 -6.73 19.46
N PRO A 244 0.76 -6.79 20.56
CA PRO A 244 0.93 -7.81 21.59
C PRO A 244 0.98 -9.21 20.97
N PRO A 245 1.72 -10.15 21.61
CA PRO A 245 1.81 -11.52 21.13
C PRO A 245 0.42 -12.07 20.83
N GLN A 246 0.18 -12.42 19.57
CA GLN A 246 -1.05 -13.10 19.18
C GLN A 246 -1.03 -14.50 19.81
N GLN A 247 -2.19 -14.98 20.26
CA GLN A 247 -2.29 -16.37 20.70
C GLN A 247 -2.12 -17.28 19.49
N CYS A 248 -0.91 -17.83 19.35
CA CYS A 248 -0.62 -18.80 18.31
C CYS A 248 -1.28 -20.14 18.66
N PRO A 249 -1.59 -20.96 17.64
CA PRO A 249 -1.83 -22.36 17.87
C PRO A 249 -0.70 -22.98 18.72
N PRO A 250 -1.00 -23.91 19.65
CA PRO A 250 0.02 -24.54 20.48
C PRO A 250 1.20 -25.08 19.66
N GLY A 251 2.41 -24.72 20.06
CA GLY A 251 3.65 -25.13 19.38
C GLY A 251 4.12 -24.23 18.23
N ARG A 252 3.49 -23.06 18.00
CA ARG A 252 3.98 -22.05 17.07
C ARG A 252 4.33 -20.73 17.76
N VAL A 253 5.32 -20.03 17.21
CA VAL A 253 5.62 -18.63 17.51
C VAL A 253 5.13 -17.82 16.32
N CYS A 254 4.25 -16.86 16.56
CA CYS A 254 3.78 -15.94 15.53
C CYS A 254 4.75 -14.75 15.55
N PRO A 255 5.24 -14.31 14.39
CA PRO A 255 6.03 -13.10 14.35
C PRO A 255 5.16 -11.93 14.84
N PRO A 256 5.73 -11.00 15.62
CA PRO A 256 5.02 -9.77 15.99
C PRO A 256 4.62 -9.00 14.72
N SER A 257 3.33 -8.66 14.60
CA SER A 257 2.83 -7.79 13.54
C SER A 257 3.15 -6.33 13.84
N TYR A 258 3.06 -5.46 12.82
CA TYR A 258 3.37 -4.02 12.88
C TYR A 258 4.86 -3.66 13.03
N THR A 259 5.76 -4.62 12.85
CA THR A 259 7.21 -4.46 12.99
C THR A 259 7.91 -3.77 11.81
N GLY A 260 7.24 -3.65 10.66
CA GLY A 260 7.73 -2.96 9.48
C GLY A 260 7.01 -1.65 9.22
N ASN A 261 7.73 -0.66 8.70
CA ASN A 261 7.21 0.57 8.12
C ASN A 261 7.49 0.59 6.62
N TYR A 262 6.43 0.64 5.83
CA TYR A 262 6.48 0.74 4.38
C TYR A 262 6.07 2.14 3.96
N GLU A 263 7.02 2.98 3.59
CA GLU A 263 6.71 4.29 3.05
C GLU A 263 6.35 4.21 1.57
N VAL A 264 5.19 4.75 1.22
CA VAL A 264 4.73 4.92 -0.15
C VAL A 264 4.51 6.40 -0.45
N ASN A 265 4.84 6.80 -1.67
CA ASN A 265 4.93 8.21 -2.02
C ASN A 265 4.03 8.56 -3.22
N ILE A 266 3.39 9.72 -3.15
CA ILE A 266 2.65 10.33 -4.25
C ILE A 266 3.36 11.64 -4.60
N PRO A 267 3.90 11.79 -5.82
CA PRO A 267 4.37 13.09 -6.31
C PRO A 267 3.21 14.10 -6.26
N GLU A 268 3.45 15.32 -5.79
CA GLU A 268 2.37 16.31 -5.69
C GLU A 268 1.70 16.56 -7.06
N PRO A 269 0.36 16.71 -7.10
CA PRO A 269 -0.42 16.86 -8.33
C PRO A 269 0.04 17.98 -9.27
N GLU A 270 0.69 19.03 -8.78
CA GLU A 270 1.11 20.15 -9.62
C GLU A 270 2.26 19.77 -10.54
N SER A 271 3.15 18.90 -10.07
CA SER A 271 4.20 18.33 -10.91
C SER A 271 3.62 17.42 -12.02
N LEU A 272 2.52 16.71 -11.74
CA LEU A 272 1.81 15.88 -12.72
C LEU A 272 0.99 16.73 -13.71
N ALA A 273 0.36 17.81 -13.25
CA ALA A 273 -0.37 18.75 -14.10
C ALA A 273 0.57 19.53 -15.03
N LEU A 274 1.74 19.94 -14.55
CA LEU A 274 2.79 20.58 -15.35
C LEU A 274 3.43 19.61 -16.35
N LEU A 275 3.61 18.33 -15.99
CA LEU A 275 4.07 17.30 -16.93
C LEU A 275 3.02 17.07 -18.04
N GLY A 276 1.74 17.02 -17.69
CA GLY A 276 0.64 16.91 -18.66
C GLY A 276 0.54 18.10 -19.61
N LEU A 277 0.66 19.33 -19.10
CA LEU A 277 0.67 20.55 -19.91
C LEU A 277 1.95 20.68 -20.76
N GLY A 278 3.10 20.26 -20.25
CA GLY A 278 4.37 20.24 -20.97
C GLY A 278 4.33 19.29 -22.17
N LEU A 279 3.76 18.10 -22.01
CA LEU A 279 3.59 17.14 -23.10
C LEU A 279 2.63 17.67 -24.19
N VAL A 280 1.49 18.24 -23.79
CA VAL A 280 0.55 18.88 -24.76
C VAL A 280 1.23 20.05 -25.49
N GLY A 281 2.04 20.85 -24.79
CA GLY A 281 2.83 21.93 -25.39
C GLY A 281 3.86 21.45 -26.42
N VAL A 282 4.51 20.30 -26.20
CA VAL A 282 5.45 19.69 -27.16
C VAL A 282 4.74 19.15 -28.41
N PHE A 283 3.55 18.55 -28.26
CA PHE A 283 2.76 18.06 -29.40
C PHE A 283 2.14 19.20 -30.23
N LEU A 284 1.72 20.29 -29.60
CA LEU A 284 1.19 21.47 -30.31
C LEU A 284 2.29 22.37 -30.88
N GLY A 285 3.44 22.47 -30.21
CA GLY A 285 4.61 23.24 -30.67
C GLY A 285 5.26 22.67 -31.93
N ARG A 286 5.20 21.36 -32.14
CA ARG A 286 5.70 20.70 -33.37
C ARG A 286 4.84 20.97 -34.61
N ARG A 287 3.63 21.51 -34.47
CA ARG A 287 2.74 21.83 -35.60
C ARG A 287 2.97 23.21 -36.21
N ARG A 288 3.84 24.05 -35.65
CA ARG A 288 4.17 25.39 -36.19
C ARG A 288 5.60 25.47 -36.74
N ARG A 289 5.97 24.53 -37.62
CA ARG A 289 6.98 24.75 -38.68
C ARG A 289 6.68 23.80 -39.83
N ALA A 290 5.79 24.24 -40.71
CA ALA A 290 5.66 23.81 -42.10
C ALA A 290 5.47 25.06 -42.93
#